data_AF-A0A9W6DBD9-F1
#
_entry.id   AF-A0A9W6DBD9-F1
#
_cell.length_a   1.000
_cell.length_b   1.000
_cell.length_c   1.000
_cell.angle_alpha   90.00
_cell.angle_beta   90.00
_cell.angle_gamma   90.00
#
_symmetry.space_group_name_H-M   'P 1'
#
loop_
_entity.id
_entity.type
_entity.pdbx_description
1 polymer ?
#
loop_
_entity_poly.entity_id
_entity_poly.type
_entity_poly.pdbx_seq_one_letter_code
_entity_poly.pdbx_strand_id
1 'polypeptide(L)'
;MEELDRYISSIVSDLKISKKRKLELISEFKDHLELLKLQYMSEGYSESEAIRKSIDSFGEIKQLRLNIMNSLSNYRNKITLLFGLLLIIALMFVGNRMPIPGIELTSSSNLLTSSIIFMMLFIPLGYWVPVIFSKAKKKLELLLLALPLTINVIILFSFFMMSSIRINYIMTISISSFIGALIGYILLVSVNKLYMINIKLLTRI
;
A
#
# COMPACT_ATOMS: atom_id res chain seq x y z
N MET A 1 -28.36 -26.10 -0.40
CA MET A 1 -26.92 -25.97 -0.74
C MET A 1 -26.71 -25.28 -2.09
N GLU A 2 -27.41 -25.70 -3.14
CA GLU A 2 -27.23 -25.18 -4.51
C GLU A 2 -27.39 -23.65 -4.67
N GLU A 3 -28.27 -23.01 -3.89
CA GLU A 3 -28.44 -21.54 -3.93
C GLU A 3 -27.25 -20.76 -3.38
N LEU A 4 -26.66 -21.21 -2.26
CA LEU A 4 -25.46 -20.58 -1.69
C LEU A 4 -24.28 -20.71 -2.64
N ASP A 5 -24.09 -21.89 -3.24
CA ASP A 5 -23.02 -22.13 -4.19
C ASP A 5 -23.19 -21.27 -5.46
N ARG A 6 -24.42 -21.11 -5.96
CA ARG A 6 -24.73 -20.19 -7.07
C ARG A 6 -24.43 -18.74 -6.70
N TYR A 7 -24.83 -18.30 -5.51
CA TYR A 7 -24.56 -16.96 -5.02
C TYR A 7 -23.05 -16.69 -4.87
N ILE A 8 -22.29 -17.58 -4.24
CA ILE A 8 -20.83 -17.47 -4.09
C ILE A 8 -20.14 -17.45 -5.47
N SER A 9 -20.55 -18.33 -6.37
CA SER A 9 -20.02 -18.39 -7.73
C SER A 9 -20.30 -17.08 -8.48
N SER A 10 -21.46 -16.48 -8.28
CA SER A 10 -21.77 -15.16 -8.83
C SER A 10 -20.85 -14.08 -8.25
N ILE A 11 -20.46 -14.11 -6.98
CA ILE A 11 -19.52 -13.12 -6.43
C ILE A 11 -18.13 -13.25 -7.06
N VAL A 12 -17.63 -14.48 -7.21
CA VAL A 12 -16.20 -14.74 -7.51
C VAL A 12 -15.89 -14.88 -9.00
N SER A 13 -16.86 -15.26 -9.83
CA SER A 13 -16.70 -15.50 -11.28
C SER A 13 -16.04 -14.31 -12.01
N ASP A 14 -16.56 -13.11 -11.78
CA ASP A 14 -16.10 -11.89 -12.47
C ASP A 14 -14.85 -11.25 -11.86
N LEU A 15 -14.31 -11.78 -10.75
CA LEU A 15 -13.09 -11.26 -10.14
C LEU A 15 -11.87 -11.60 -11.00
N LYS A 16 -11.10 -10.59 -11.44
CA LYS A 16 -9.83 -10.76 -12.17
C LYS A 16 -8.67 -11.12 -11.22
N ILE A 17 -8.76 -12.27 -10.55
CA ILE A 17 -7.76 -12.77 -9.58
C ILE A 17 -7.32 -14.19 -9.91
N SER A 18 -6.18 -14.61 -9.34
CA SER A 18 -5.64 -15.96 -9.56
C SER A 18 -6.62 -17.06 -9.16
N LYS A 19 -6.59 -18.20 -9.86
CA LYS A 19 -7.44 -19.37 -9.56
C LYS A 19 -7.32 -19.82 -8.10
N LYS A 20 -6.10 -19.85 -7.57
CA LYS A 20 -5.85 -20.17 -6.15
C LYS A 20 -6.62 -19.22 -5.22
N ARG A 21 -6.53 -17.91 -5.44
CA ARG A 21 -7.23 -16.92 -4.62
C ARG A 21 -8.75 -16.97 -4.78
N LYS A 22 -9.27 -17.31 -5.97
CA LYS A 22 -10.70 -17.57 -6.16
C LYS A 22 -11.17 -18.72 -5.27
N LEU A 23 -10.43 -19.83 -5.24
CA LEU A 23 -10.78 -20.99 -4.41
C LEU A 23 -10.75 -20.67 -2.91
N GLU A 24 -9.73 -19.93 -2.45
CA GLU A 24 -9.67 -19.45 -1.06
C GLU A 24 -10.90 -18.61 -0.69
N LEU A 25 -11.29 -17.65 -1.54
CA LEU A 25 -12.47 -16.82 -1.30
C LEU A 25 -13.78 -17.61 -1.31
N ILE A 26 -13.90 -18.59 -2.21
CA ILE A 26 -15.08 -19.48 -2.24
C ILE A 26 -15.20 -20.23 -0.92
N SER A 27 -14.09 -20.77 -0.41
CA SER A 27 -14.07 -21.45 0.89
C SER A 27 -14.45 -20.49 2.03
N GLU A 28 -13.79 -19.33 2.11
CA GLU A 28 -14.06 -18.32 3.15
C GLU A 28 -15.54 -17.87 3.16
N PHE A 29 -16.15 -17.66 1.99
CA PHE A 29 -17.55 -17.25 1.90
C PHE A 29 -18.51 -18.37 2.22
N LYS A 30 -18.20 -19.60 1.80
CA LYS A 30 -19.01 -20.78 2.12
C LYS A 30 -19.08 -20.99 3.63
N ASP A 31 -17.94 -20.96 4.31
CA ASP A 31 -17.87 -21.15 5.76
C ASP A 31 -18.70 -20.10 6.50
N HIS A 32 -18.63 -18.83 6.08
CA HIS A 32 -19.42 -17.75 6.70
C HIS A 32 -20.92 -17.90 6.41
N LEU A 33 -21.31 -18.15 5.16
CA LEU A 33 -22.73 -18.31 4.79
C LEU A 33 -23.37 -19.53 5.45
N GLU A 34 -22.61 -20.62 5.63
CA GLU A 34 -23.07 -21.79 6.38
C GLU A 34 -23.27 -21.46 7.86
N LEU A 35 -22.37 -20.67 8.47
CA LEU A 35 -22.51 -20.23 9.86
C LEU A 35 -23.74 -19.34 10.05
N LEU A 36 -23.99 -18.39 9.15
CA LEU A 36 -25.21 -17.57 9.16
C LEU A 36 -26.48 -18.40 8.95
N LYS A 37 -26.44 -19.38 8.04
CA LYS A 37 -27.56 -20.32 7.84
C LYS A 37 -27.88 -21.06 9.14
N LEU A 38 -26.87 -21.62 9.79
CA LEU A 38 -27.06 -22.34 11.06
C LEU A 38 -27.61 -21.43 12.16
N GLN A 39 -27.17 -20.19 12.23
CA GLN A 39 -27.72 -19.19 13.15
C GLN A 39 -29.22 -18.98 12.91
N TYR A 40 -29.63 -18.71 11.67
CA TYR A 40 -31.06 -18.53 11.38
C TYR A 40 -31.88 -19.82 11.59
N MET A 41 -31.32 -20.99 11.33
CA MET A 41 -31.99 -22.25 11.69
C MET A 41 -32.19 -22.36 13.21
N SER A 42 -31.21 -21.94 14.02
CA SER A 42 -31.34 -21.91 15.48
C SER A 42 -32.35 -20.89 16.00
N GLU A 43 -32.62 -19.83 15.23
CA GLU A 43 -33.67 -18.84 15.49
C GLU A 43 -35.07 -19.33 15.09
N GLY A 44 -35.19 -20.56 14.58
CA GLY A 44 -36.47 -21.21 14.25
C GLY A 44 -36.92 -21.06 12.80
N TYR A 45 -36.08 -20.50 11.92
CA TYR A 45 -36.38 -20.43 10.48
C TYR A 45 -36.21 -21.80 9.81
N SER A 46 -37.03 -22.06 8.79
CA SER A 46 -36.83 -23.22 7.91
C SER A 46 -35.48 -23.12 7.19
N GLU A 47 -34.90 -24.24 6.75
CA GLU A 47 -33.60 -24.20 6.05
C GLU A 47 -33.61 -23.28 4.82
N SER A 48 -34.70 -23.30 4.04
CA SER A 48 -34.86 -22.42 2.87
C SER A 48 -34.92 -20.94 3.25
N GLU A 49 -35.62 -20.59 4.33
CA GLU A 49 -35.67 -19.20 4.81
C GLU A 49 -34.34 -18.75 5.42
N ALA A 50 -33.65 -19.65 6.12
CA ALA A 50 -32.33 -19.41 6.67
C ALA A 50 -31.28 -19.17 5.58
N ILE A 51 -31.37 -19.89 4.44
CA ILE A 51 -30.53 -19.64 3.25
C ILE A 51 -30.81 -18.26 2.67
N ARG A 52 -32.08 -17.88 2.53
CA ARG A 52 -32.42 -16.56 1.97
C ARG A 52 -31.94 -15.43 2.89
N LYS A 53 -32.19 -15.57 4.19
CA LYS A 53 -31.71 -14.61 5.21
C LYS A 53 -30.20 -14.53 5.29
N SER A 54 -29.48 -15.65 5.13
CA SER A 54 -28.02 -15.60 5.13
C SER A 54 -27.49 -14.84 3.91
N ILE A 55 -28.07 -15.03 2.73
CA ILE A 55 -27.73 -14.25 1.53
C ILE A 55 -28.03 -12.76 1.73
N ASP A 56 -29.24 -12.44 2.20
CA ASP A 56 -29.68 -11.05 2.38
C ASP A 56 -28.79 -10.31 3.39
N SER A 57 -28.44 -10.96 4.50
CA SER A 57 -27.56 -10.41 5.54
C SER A 57 -26.09 -10.33 5.11
N PHE A 58 -25.64 -11.21 4.21
CA PHE A 58 -24.29 -11.18 3.67
C PHE A 58 -24.07 -10.01 2.70
N GLY A 59 -25.14 -9.60 1.99
CA GLY A 59 -25.23 -8.33 1.28
C GLY A 59 -25.25 -8.42 -0.24
N GLU A 60 -25.29 -7.26 -0.89
CA GLU A 60 -25.40 -7.19 -2.35
C GLU A 60 -24.09 -7.53 -3.07
N ILE A 61 -24.19 -8.40 -4.09
CA ILE A 61 -23.06 -8.87 -4.91
C ILE A 61 -22.20 -7.73 -5.44
N LYS A 62 -22.83 -6.65 -5.95
CA LYS A 62 -22.11 -5.50 -6.54
C LYS A 62 -21.24 -4.78 -5.50
N GLN A 63 -21.78 -4.56 -4.30
CA GLN A 63 -21.05 -3.91 -3.21
C GLN A 63 -19.96 -4.82 -2.66
N LEU A 64 -20.26 -6.11 -2.48
CA LEU A 64 -19.30 -7.10 -2.00
C LEU A 64 -18.09 -7.19 -2.92
N ARG A 65 -18.32 -7.27 -4.24
CA ARG A 65 -17.26 -7.27 -5.26
C ARG A 65 -16.39 -6.02 -5.18
N LEU A 66 -16.98 -4.83 -5.05
CA LEU A 66 -16.24 -3.58 -4.91
C LEU A 66 -15.36 -3.59 -3.65
N ASN A 67 -15.89 -4.06 -2.53
CA ASN A 67 -15.16 -4.16 -1.27
C ASN A 67 -14.01 -5.16 -1.34
N ILE A 68 -14.23 -6.32 -1.98
CA ILE A 68 -13.19 -7.33 -2.24
C ILE A 68 -12.10 -6.76 -3.15
N MET A 69 -12.46 -6.09 -4.24
CA MET A 69 -11.46 -5.46 -5.12
C MET A 69 -10.66 -4.37 -4.41
N ASN A 70 -11.30 -3.56 -3.57
CA ASN A 70 -10.63 -2.54 -2.78
C ASN A 70 -9.72 -3.16 -1.71
N SER A 71 -10.15 -4.23 -1.03
CA SER A 71 -9.35 -4.90 0.00
C SER A 71 -8.16 -5.67 -0.60
N LEU A 72 -8.34 -6.23 -1.79
CA LEU A 72 -7.29 -6.88 -2.59
C LEU A 72 -6.38 -5.91 -3.33
N SER A 73 -6.57 -4.58 -3.20
CA SER A 73 -5.66 -3.60 -3.78
C SER A 73 -4.25 -3.83 -3.24
N ASN A 74 -3.43 -4.44 -4.08
CA ASN A 74 -2.06 -4.81 -3.78
C ASN A 74 -1.17 -3.79 -4.48
N TYR A 75 -0.31 -3.13 -3.72
CA TYR A 75 0.68 -2.20 -4.26
C TYR A 75 1.69 -2.89 -5.21
N ARG A 76 1.68 -4.23 -5.29
CA ARG A 76 2.52 -5.03 -6.20
C ARG A 76 1.92 -5.28 -7.59
N ASN A 77 1.14 -4.34 -8.12
CA ASN A 77 0.66 -4.45 -9.50
C ASN A 77 1.75 -4.03 -10.51
N LYS A 78 1.65 -4.51 -11.76
CA LYS A 78 2.69 -4.28 -12.79
C LYS A 78 2.93 -2.80 -13.09
N ILE A 79 1.87 -1.99 -13.09
CA ILE A 79 1.95 -0.55 -13.38
C ILE A 79 2.69 0.18 -12.26
N THR A 80 2.37 -0.13 -11.00
CA THR A 80 3.09 0.39 -9.83
C THR A 80 4.56 0.00 -9.85
N LEU A 81 4.90 -1.25 -10.20
CA LEU A 81 6.30 -1.69 -10.30
C LEU A 81 7.06 -0.95 -11.43
N LEU A 82 6.43 -0.80 -12.59
CA LEU A 82 7.03 -0.08 -13.73
C LEU A 82 7.25 1.40 -13.40
N PHE A 83 6.26 2.04 -12.78
CA PHE A 83 6.39 3.43 -12.35
C PHE A 83 7.48 3.60 -11.29
N GLY A 84 7.56 2.70 -10.30
CA GLY A 84 8.63 2.71 -9.32
C GLY A 84 10.03 2.53 -9.92
N LEU A 85 10.15 1.72 -10.99
CA LEU A 85 11.41 1.56 -11.73
C LEU A 85 11.79 2.84 -12.48
N LEU A 86 10.83 3.43 -13.21
CA LEU A 86 11.02 4.70 -13.90
C LEU A 86 11.40 5.83 -12.94
N LEU A 87 10.80 5.85 -11.75
CA LEU A 87 11.12 6.80 -10.69
C LEU A 87 12.59 6.69 -10.25
N ILE A 88 13.10 5.47 -10.05
CA ILE A 88 14.52 5.24 -9.72
C ILE A 88 15.42 5.73 -10.87
N ILE A 89 15.11 5.39 -12.12
CA ILE A 89 15.89 5.81 -13.29
C ILE A 89 15.93 7.34 -13.40
N ALA A 90 14.78 8.00 -13.23
CA ALA A 90 14.69 9.46 -13.25
C ALA A 90 15.54 10.09 -12.14
N LEU A 91 15.51 9.52 -10.93
CA LEU A 91 16.30 10.01 -9.81
C LEU A 91 17.80 9.75 -9.98
N MET A 92 18.21 8.65 -10.62
CA MET A 92 19.61 8.44 -10.99
C MET A 92 20.10 9.49 -12.01
N PHE A 93 19.26 9.83 -12.99
CA PHE A 93 19.59 10.84 -13.99
C PHE A 93 19.74 12.23 -13.38
N VAL A 94 18.79 12.62 -12.52
CA VAL A 94 18.86 13.92 -11.83
C VAL A 94 19.96 13.93 -10.77
N GLY A 95 20.10 12.85 -10.00
CA GLY A 95 21.10 12.70 -8.94
C GLY A 95 22.54 12.78 -9.45
N ASN A 96 22.82 12.30 -10.67
CA ASN A 96 24.14 12.46 -11.30
C ASN A 96 24.50 13.93 -11.60
N ARG A 97 23.55 14.86 -11.53
CA ARG A 97 23.79 16.30 -11.67
C ARG A 97 23.80 17.04 -10.33
N MET A 98 23.57 16.33 -9.23
CA MET A 98 23.47 16.92 -7.89
C MET A 98 24.77 16.71 -7.11
N PRO A 99 25.16 17.69 -6.26
CA PRO A 99 26.30 17.54 -5.38
C PRO A 99 26.05 16.41 -4.37
N ILE A 100 27.11 15.68 -4.03
CA ILE A 100 27.01 14.51 -3.16
C ILE A 100 26.75 14.95 -1.72
N PRO A 101 25.66 14.50 -1.06
CA PRO A 101 25.38 14.86 0.32
C PRO A 101 26.49 14.38 1.27
N GLY A 102 26.99 15.28 2.11
CA GLY A 102 28.02 15.01 3.12
C GLY A 102 29.44 15.48 2.75
N ILE A 103 29.84 15.37 1.48
CA ILE A 103 31.19 15.77 1.03
C ILE A 103 31.22 17.24 0.59
N GLU A 104 30.24 17.66 -0.22
CA GLU A 104 30.20 19.02 -0.80
C GLU A 104 29.13 19.92 -0.15
N LEU A 105 28.10 19.31 0.45
CA LEU A 105 26.96 20.04 1.05
C LEU A 105 27.29 20.77 2.36
N THR A 106 28.33 20.34 3.07
CA THR A 106 28.65 20.85 4.42
C THR A 106 29.43 22.17 4.38
N SER A 107 30.06 22.49 3.26
CA SER A 107 31.00 23.61 3.12
C SER A 107 30.45 24.80 2.31
N SER A 108 29.51 24.60 1.37
CA SER A 108 29.13 25.67 0.42
C SER A 108 27.68 25.73 -0.04
N SER A 109 26.84 24.73 0.23
CA SER A 109 25.46 24.72 -0.30
C SER A 109 24.46 25.43 0.61
N ASN A 110 23.59 26.25 0.02
CA ASN A 110 22.43 26.82 0.70
C ASN A 110 21.56 25.72 1.32
N LEU A 111 21.00 25.98 2.51
CA LEU A 111 20.13 25.04 3.24
C LEU A 111 19.00 24.47 2.36
N LEU A 112 18.43 25.29 1.47
CA LEU A 112 17.37 24.89 0.55
C LEU A 112 17.82 23.78 -0.42
N THR A 113 19.03 23.93 -0.99
CA THR A 113 19.61 22.94 -1.91
C THR A 113 19.80 21.61 -1.20
N SER A 114 20.30 21.65 0.04
CA SER A 114 20.43 20.47 0.89
C SER A 114 19.07 19.81 1.13
N SER A 115 18.04 20.58 1.47
CA SER A 115 16.68 20.06 1.69
C SER A 115 16.16 19.29 0.48
N ILE A 116 16.28 19.86 -0.72
CA ILE A 116 15.77 19.26 -1.96
C ILE A 116 16.48 17.93 -2.24
N ILE A 117 17.80 17.88 -2.09
CA ILE A 117 18.61 16.68 -2.32
C ILE A 117 18.19 15.55 -1.37
N PHE A 118 18.03 15.86 -0.07
CA PHE A 118 17.58 14.87 0.91
C PHE A 118 16.13 14.43 0.67
N MET A 119 15.21 15.33 0.28
CA MET A 119 13.86 14.90 -0.12
C MET A 119 13.91 13.91 -1.28
N MET A 120 14.67 14.22 -2.33
CA MET A 120 14.78 13.37 -3.52
C MET A 120 15.34 11.99 -3.22
N LEU A 121 16.33 11.88 -2.34
CA LEU A 121 16.92 10.61 -1.94
C LEU A 121 15.92 9.67 -1.24
N PHE A 122 14.98 10.22 -0.48
CA PHE A 122 14.03 9.44 0.31
C PHE A 122 12.67 9.17 -0.37
N ILE A 123 12.40 9.80 -1.51
CA ILE A 123 11.21 9.51 -2.33
C ILE A 123 11.12 8.02 -2.73
N PRO A 124 12.18 7.37 -3.26
CA PRO A 124 12.15 5.94 -3.56
C PRO A 124 11.83 5.08 -2.35
N LEU A 125 12.36 5.44 -1.18
CA LEU A 125 12.15 4.67 0.05
C LEU A 125 10.67 4.70 0.45
N GLY A 126 10.07 5.89 0.44
CA GLY A 126 8.63 6.05 0.69
C GLY A 126 7.74 5.30 -0.31
N TYR A 127 8.16 5.24 -1.57
CA TYR A 127 7.44 4.52 -2.62
C TYR A 127 7.56 3.00 -2.51
N TRP A 128 8.76 2.48 -2.28
CA TRP A 128 9.05 1.05 -2.39
C TRP A 128 8.77 0.25 -1.11
N VAL A 129 8.84 0.88 0.06
CA VAL A 129 8.57 0.20 1.34
C VAL A 129 7.19 -0.50 1.32
N PRO A 130 6.07 0.14 0.96
CA PRO A 130 4.76 -0.52 0.89
C PRO A 130 4.60 -1.52 -0.24
N VAL A 131 5.37 -1.38 -1.32
CA VAL A 131 5.39 -2.34 -2.41
C VAL A 131 6.06 -3.65 -1.96
N ILE A 132 7.18 -3.56 -1.24
CA ILE A 132 7.94 -4.73 -0.77
C ILE A 132 7.19 -5.46 0.36
N PHE A 133 6.66 -4.71 1.33
CA PHE A 133 6.03 -5.28 2.53
C PHE A 133 4.50 -5.37 2.46
N SER A 134 3.92 -5.52 1.26
CA SER A 134 2.49 -5.34 0.99
C SER A 134 1.52 -6.24 1.79
N LYS A 135 2.03 -7.30 2.44
CA LYS A 135 1.26 -8.19 3.32
C LYS A 135 0.98 -7.60 4.71
N ALA A 136 1.65 -6.52 5.11
CA ALA A 136 1.63 -6.02 6.47
C ALA A 136 1.03 -4.60 6.57
N LYS A 137 -0.18 -4.39 6.02
CA LYS A 137 -0.82 -3.05 5.91
C LYS A 137 -0.70 -2.18 7.18
N LYS A 138 -0.94 -2.73 8.38
CA LYS A 138 -0.77 -2.02 9.68
C LYS A 138 0.69 -1.85 10.14
N LYS A 139 1.59 -2.79 9.83
CA LYS A 139 3.04 -2.64 10.13
C LYS A 139 3.75 -1.71 9.13
N LEU A 140 3.14 -1.48 7.97
CA LEU A 140 3.69 -0.66 6.91
C LEU A 140 3.65 0.83 7.21
N GLU A 141 2.55 1.30 7.81
CA GLU A 141 2.45 2.66 8.37
C GLU A 141 3.53 2.87 9.45
N LEU A 142 3.79 1.85 10.27
CA LEU A 142 4.84 1.86 11.30
C LEU A 142 6.26 1.89 10.71
N LEU A 143 6.51 1.15 9.63
CA LEU A 143 7.80 1.11 8.92
C LEU A 143 8.11 2.40 8.15
N LEU A 144 7.09 3.05 7.60
CA LEU A 144 7.20 4.34 6.90
C LEU A 144 7.61 5.47 7.86
N LEU A 145 7.19 5.38 9.12
CA LEU A 145 7.63 6.26 10.20
C LEU A 145 9.03 5.87 10.72
N ALA A 146 9.30 4.57 10.84
CA ALA A 146 10.50 4.07 11.52
C ALA A 146 11.78 4.19 10.69
N LEU A 147 11.77 3.97 9.37
CA LEU A 147 12.99 3.96 8.55
C LEU A 147 13.67 5.33 8.41
N PRO A 148 12.94 6.43 8.13
CA PRO A 148 13.54 7.76 8.19
C PRO A 148 14.04 8.07 9.60
N LEU A 149 13.32 7.65 10.65
CA LEU A 149 13.74 7.86 12.03
C LEU A 149 15.03 7.11 12.37
N THR A 150 15.16 5.84 11.97
CA THR A 150 16.35 5.03 12.27
C THR A 150 17.56 5.49 11.48
N ILE A 151 17.39 5.89 10.23
CA ILE A 151 18.47 6.48 9.44
C ILE A 151 18.89 7.84 10.04
N ASN A 152 17.94 8.67 10.46
CA ASN A 152 18.24 9.92 11.16
C ASN A 152 18.94 9.70 12.50
N VAL A 153 18.57 8.67 13.26
CA VAL A 153 19.23 8.29 14.52
C VAL A 153 20.64 7.77 14.27
N ILE A 154 20.87 6.98 13.21
CA ILE A 154 22.21 6.51 12.83
C ILE A 154 23.09 7.68 12.38
N ILE A 155 22.54 8.61 11.60
CA ILE A 155 23.23 9.85 11.19
C ILE A 155 23.55 10.71 12.43
N LEU A 156 22.60 10.89 13.34
CA LEU A 156 22.79 11.63 14.60
C LEU A 156 23.86 10.98 15.48
N PHE A 157 23.89 9.64 15.57
CA PHE A 157 24.85 8.87 16.35
C PHE A 157 26.26 8.91 15.75
N SER A 158 26.39 8.75 14.43
CA SER A 158 27.66 8.92 13.71
C SER A 158 28.22 10.35 13.80
N PHE A 159 27.35 11.36 13.94
CA PHE A 159 27.75 12.77 14.08
C PHE A 159 28.19 13.16 15.49
N PHE A 160 27.58 12.63 16.54
CA PHE A 160 27.99 12.93 17.92
C PHE A 160 29.44 12.49 18.20
N MET A 161 29.92 11.47 17.49
CA MET A 161 31.28 10.96 17.57
C MET A 161 32.31 11.73 16.71
N MET A 162 31.88 12.65 15.82
CA MET A 162 32.75 13.19 14.76
C MET A 162 32.45 14.67 14.40
N SER A 163 32.60 15.61 15.35
CA SER A 163 32.84 17.06 15.14
C SER A 163 31.72 18.02 14.60
N SER A 164 31.73 19.26 15.13
CA SER A 164 31.45 20.62 14.59
C SER A 164 30.38 20.93 13.50
N ILE A 165 29.32 20.13 13.33
CA ILE A 165 28.22 20.48 12.41
C ILE A 165 27.12 21.29 13.11
N ARG A 166 26.65 22.37 12.44
CA ARG A 166 25.58 23.24 12.95
C ARG A 166 24.25 22.49 13.01
N ILE A 167 23.55 22.60 14.14
CA ILE A 167 22.27 21.92 14.43
C ILE A 167 21.20 22.12 13.34
N ASN A 168 21.23 23.25 12.65
CA ASN A 168 20.29 23.58 11.56
C ASN A 168 20.40 22.59 10.38
N TYR A 169 21.60 22.08 10.07
CA TYR A 169 21.77 21.09 8.99
C TYR A 169 21.19 19.73 9.37
N ILE A 170 21.33 19.33 10.64
CA ILE A 170 20.78 18.08 11.17
C ILE A 170 19.25 18.11 11.14
N MET A 171 18.65 19.23 11.59
CA MET A 171 17.21 19.45 11.47
C MET A 171 16.75 19.40 10.02
N THR A 172 17.51 20.05 9.12
CA THR A 172 17.20 20.09 7.69
C THR A 172 17.17 18.70 7.07
N ILE A 173 18.19 17.87 7.35
CA ILE A 173 18.25 16.47 6.89
C ILE A 173 17.04 15.69 7.40
N SER A 174 16.73 15.82 8.68
CA SER A 174 15.67 15.04 9.32
C SER A 174 14.28 15.35 8.74
N ILE A 175 13.94 16.64 8.66
CA ILE A 175 12.67 17.13 8.12
C ILE A 175 12.55 16.76 6.64
N SER A 176 13.61 16.99 5.87
CA SER A 176 13.61 16.74 4.42
C SER A 176 13.48 15.26 4.08
N SER A 177 14.15 14.38 4.84
CA SER A 177 14.05 12.93 4.66
C SER A 177 12.63 12.42 4.94
N PHE A 178 11.99 12.94 5.98
CA PHE A 178 10.60 12.61 6.30
C PHE A 178 9.62 13.08 5.22
N ILE A 179 9.77 14.32 4.75
CA ILE A 179 8.95 14.87 3.66
C ILE A 179 9.15 14.06 2.36
N GLY A 180 10.40 13.71 2.01
CA GLY A 180 10.70 12.87 0.86
C GLY A 180 10.00 11.51 0.91
N ALA A 181 10.06 10.84 2.06
CA ALA A 181 9.36 9.56 2.26
C ALA A 181 7.83 9.71 2.16
N LEU A 182 7.24 10.77 2.70
CA LEU A 182 5.80 11.05 2.56
C LEU A 182 5.41 11.28 1.09
N ILE A 183 6.19 12.06 0.35
CA ILE A 183 5.96 12.29 -1.09
C ILE A 183 5.99 10.95 -1.84
N GLY A 184 6.99 10.11 -1.57
CA GLY A 184 7.08 8.77 -2.16
C GLY A 184 5.84 7.90 -1.89
N TYR A 185 5.34 7.92 -0.66
CA TYR A 185 4.13 7.19 -0.29
C TYR A 185 2.87 7.72 -0.99
N ILE A 186 2.70 9.05 -1.03
CA ILE A 186 1.57 9.68 -1.71
C ILE A 186 1.58 9.35 -3.22
N LEU A 187 2.75 9.34 -3.85
CA LEU A 187 2.92 8.91 -5.24
C LEU A 187 2.46 7.46 -5.44
N LEU A 188 2.87 6.55 -4.56
CA LEU A 188 2.43 5.15 -4.61
C LEU A 188 0.91 5.03 -4.54
N VAL A 189 0.28 5.67 -3.55
CA VAL A 189 -1.16 5.64 -3.34
C VAL A 189 -1.89 6.19 -4.58
N SER A 190 -1.38 7.28 -5.15
CA SER A 190 -1.94 7.91 -6.35
C SER A 190 -1.88 6.99 -7.57
N VAL A 191 -0.71 6.40 -7.84
CA VAL A 191 -0.51 5.45 -8.96
C VAL A 191 -1.40 4.21 -8.79
N ASN A 192 -1.47 3.66 -7.57
CA ASN A 192 -2.30 2.49 -7.29
C ASN A 192 -3.80 2.82 -7.43
N LYS A 193 -4.24 4.01 -7.01
CA LYS A 193 -5.63 4.45 -7.18
C LYS A 193 -6.00 4.60 -8.66
N LEU A 194 -5.12 5.20 -9.46
CA LEU A 194 -5.31 5.31 -10.92
C LEU A 194 -5.38 3.93 -11.59
N TYR A 195 -4.51 3.00 -11.19
CA TYR A 195 -4.55 1.62 -11.66
C TYR A 195 -5.91 0.94 -11.37
N MET A 196 -6.42 1.10 -10.14
CA MET A 196 -7.71 0.53 -9.75
C MET A 196 -8.89 1.16 -10.52
N ILE A 197 -8.85 2.48 -10.78
CA ILE A 197 -9.86 3.16 -11.61
C ILE A 197 -9.84 2.61 -13.04
N ASN A 198 -8.66 2.48 -13.64
CA ASN A 198 -8.51 1.93 -14.99
C ASN A 198 -9.00 0.48 -15.08
N ILE A 199 -8.73 -0.36 -14.07
CA ILE A 199 -9.33 -1.70 -14.00
C ILE A 199 -10.85 -1.62 -14.00
N LYS A 200 -11.44 -0.80 -13.11
CA LYS A 200 -12.91 -0.66 -13.00
C LYS A 200 -13.54 -0.27 -14.33
N LEU A 201 -12.95 0.68 -15.05
CA LEU A 201 -13.39 1.13 -16.38
C LEU A 201 -13.25 0.02 -17.44
N LEU A 202 -12.11 -0.68 -17.47
CA LEU A 202 -11.86 -1.81 -18.39
C LEU A 202 -12.71 -3.05 -18.08
N THR A 203 -13.27 -3.16 -16.88
CA THR A 203 -14.15 -4.27 -16.49
C THR A 203 -15.63 -4.01 -16.70
N ARG A 204 -16.06 -2.80 -17.11
CA ARG A 204 -17.47 -2.39 -17.30
C ARG A 204 -18.47 -3.28 -16.52
N ILE A 205 -18.42 -3.11 -15.19
CA ILE A 205 -19.55 -3.29 -14.27
C ILE A 205 -20.31 -1.95 -14.25
#